data_AF-A0A923X802-F1
#
_entry.id   AF-A0A923X802-F1
#
_cell.length_a   1.000
_cell.length_b   1.000
_cell.length_c   1.000
_cell.angle_alpha   90.00
_cell.angle_beta   90.00
_cell.angle_gamma   90.00
#
_symmetry.space_group_name_H-M   'P 1'
#
loop_
_entity.id
_entity.type
_entity.pdbx_description
1 polymer ?
#
loop_
_entity_poly.entity_id
_entity_poly.type
_entity_poly.pdbx_seq_one_letter_code
_entity_poly.pdbx_strand_id
1 'polypeptide(L)'
;MYIHFWGVRGSLPSSLNTNDWAKHFERLMHEFFKDGHRGPDQIDSFIQKKTLPYVGGYGSATTCVEVTDHNQSLIIDMGSGVKNLNDQLQ
;
A
#
# COMPACT_ATOMS: atom_id res chain seq x y z
N MET A 1 -15.64 18.31 19.81
CA MET A 1 -14.81 17.09 19.72
C MET A 1 -15.36 16.12 18.69
N TYR A 2 -14.59 15.88 17.63
CA TYR A 2 -14.83 14.87 16.61
C TYR A 2 -13.64 13.91 16.55
N ILE A 3 -13.90 12.63 16.30
CA ILE A 3 -12.85 11.60 16.21
C ILE A 3 -12.97 10.91 14.85
N HIS A 4 -11.92 10.99 14.04
CA HIS A 4 -11.79 10.27 12.79
C HIS A 4 -10.72 9.19 12.89
N PHE A 5 -11.03 8.02 12.33
CA PHE A 5 -10.08 6.93 12.23
C PHE A 5 -9.74 6.67 10.77
N TRP A 6 -8.47 6.81 10.46
CA TRP A 6 -7.87 6.58 9.16
C TRP A 6 -7.19 5.21 9.17
N GLY A 7 -7.46 4.37 8.18
CA GLY A 7 -6.79 3.05 8.07
C GLY A 7 -7.11 2.09 9.23
N VAL A 8 -8.39 1.85 9.51
CA VAL A 8 -8.85 0.95 10.59
C VAL A 8 -8.90 -0.53 10.22
N ARG A 9 -8.30 -0.93 9.09
CA ARG A 9 -8.36 -2.32 8.62
C ARG A 9 -7.33 -3.24 9.29
N GLY A 10 -6.54 -2.72 10.23
CA GLY A 10 -5.68 -3.51 11.12
C GLY A 10 -4.61 -4.29 10.36
N SER A 11 -3.63 -3.61 9.77
CA SER A 11 -2.48 -4.21 9.05
C SER A 11 -2.82 -5.23 7.95
N LEU A 12 -4.10 -5.48 7.65
CA LEU A 12 -4.53 -6.08 6.41
C LEU A 12 -4.00 -5.14 5.32
N PRO A 13 -3.25 -5.66 4.34
CA PRO A 13 -2.66 -4.81 3.33
C PRO A 13 -3.74 -3.95 2.70
N SER A 14 -3.74 -2.65 3.05
CA SER A 14 -4.43 -1.68 2.24
C SER A 14 -3.71 -1.73 0.91
N SER A 15 -4.36 -2.45 0.03
CA SER A 15 -4.06 -2.56 -1.36
C SER A 15 -3.74 -1.17 -1.89
N LEU A 16 -2.71 -1.10 -2.72
CA LEU A 16 -2.64 -0.09 -3.78
C LEU A 16 -4.05 0.09 -4.37
N ASN A 17 -4.41 1.31 -4.79
CA ASN A 17 -5.66 1.44 -5.55
C ASN A 17 -5.58 0.55 -6.81
N THR A 18 -6.72 0.22 -7.41
CA THR A 18 -6.78 -0.73 -8.53
C THR A 18 -5.84 -0.36 -9.69
N ASN A 19 -5.64 0.94 -9.92
CA ASN A 19 -4.76 1.46 -10.98
C ASN A 19 -3.27 1.25 -10.64
N ASP A 20 -2.90 1.46 -9.38
CA ASP A 20 -1.52 1.27 -8.93
C ASP A 20 -1.16 -0.22 -8.88
N TRP A 21 -2.11 -1.11 -8.60
CA TRP A 21 -1.92 -2.55 -8.80
C TRP A 21 -1.69 -2.91 -10.26
N ALA A 22 -2.49 -2.37 -11.18
CA ALA A 22 -2.33 -2.63 -12.60
C ALA A 22 -0.93 -2.22 -13.10
N LYS A 23 -0.46 -1.02 -12.73
CA LYS A 23 0.89 -0.54 -13.04
C LYS A 23 1.98 -1.40 -12.39
N HIS A 24 1.76 -1.86 -11.16
CA HIS A 24 2.71 -2.73 -10.48
C HIS A 24 2.86 -4.08 -11.20
N PHE A 25 1.74 -4.70 -11.59
CA PHE A 25 1.75 -5.93 -12.38
C PHE A 25 2.39 -5.72 -13.75
N GLU A 26 2.06 -4.63 -14.44
CA GLU A 26 2.67 -4.28 -15.73
C GLU A 26 4.20 -4.19 -15.61
N ARG A 27 4.71 -3.55 -14.56
CA ARG A 27 6.15 -3.46 -14.28
C ARG A 27 6.78 -4.84 -14.04
N LEU A 28 6.14 -5.69 -13.23
CA LEU A 28 6.61 -7.06 -12.99
C LEU A 28 6.68 -7.88 -14.29
N MET A 29 5.70 -7.71 -15.18
CA MET A 29 5.70 -8.36 -16.49
C MET A 29 6.81 -7.85 -17.40
N HIS A 30 7.06 -6.54 -17.43
CA HIS A 30 8.19 -5.99 -18.17
C HIS A 30 9.54 -6.52 -17.66
N GLU A 31 9.72 -6.62 -16.35
CA GLU A 31 10.90 -7.22 -15.74
C GLU A 31 11.06 -8.69 -16.11
N PHE A 32 9.97 -9.46 -16.09
CA PHE A 32 9.97 -10.86 -16.49
C PHE A 32 10.54 -11.05 -17.90
N PHE A 33 10.08 -10.26 -18.87
CA PHE A 33 10.58 -10.33 -20.24
C PHE A 33 11.99 -9.77 -20.39
N LYS A 34 12.35 -8.72 -19.63
CA LYS A 34 13.68 -8.11 -19.60
C LYS A 34 14.74 -9.08 -19.07
N ASP A 35 14.38 -9.91 -18.10
CA ASP A 35 15.24 -10.96 -17.54
C ASP A 35 15.39 -12.16 -18.48
N GLY A 36 14.78 -12.10 -19.68
CA GLY A 36 14.92 -13.11 -20.73
C GLY A 36 13.90 -14.24 -20.66
N HIS A 37 12.95 -14.20 -19.74
CA HIS A 37 11.90 -15.20 -19.66
C HIS A 37 10.91 -15.09 -20.83
N ARG A 38 10.38 -16.23 -21.26
CA ARG A 38 9.52 -16.39 -22.45
C ARG A 38 8.34 -17.34 -22.21
N GLY A 39 8.44 -18.20 -21.20
CA GLY A 39 7.49 -19.28 -20.95
C GLY A 39 6.81 -19.19 -19.58
N PRO A 40 5.53 -19.59 -19.46
CA PRO A 40 4.82 -19.63 -18.17
C PRO A 40 5.48 -20.51 -17.11
N ASP A 41 6.22 -21.54 -17.52
CA ASP A 41 7.00 -22.44 -16.67
C ASP A 41 8.10 -21.71 -15.87
N GLN A 42 8.46 -20.49 -16.27
CA GLN A 42 9.52 -19.71 -15.65
C GLN A 42 9.00 -18.72 -14.59
N ILE A 43 7.67 -18.52 -14.49
CA ILE A 43 7.04 -17.52 -13.61
C ILE A 43 7.37 -17.76 -12.15
N ASP A 44 7.24 -19.01 -11.68
CA ASP A 44 7.50 -19.35 -10.28
C ASP A 44 8.96 -19.05 -9.89
N SER A 45 9.91 -19.43 -10.75
CA SER A 45 11.33 -19.15 -10.54
C SER A 45 11.67 -17.65 -10.51
N PHE A 46 10.92 -16.84 -11.26
CA PHE A 46 11.08 -15.39 -11.28
C PHE A 46 10.54 -14.75 -10.00
N ILE A 47 9.37 -15.19 -9.53
CA ILE A 47 8.75 -14.71 -8.30
C ILE A 47 9.62 -15.05 -7.09
N GLN A 48 10.13 -16.29 -7.00
CA GLN A 48 10.95 -16.74 -5.87
C GLN A 48 12.28 -15.98 -5.73
N LYS A 49 12.80 -15.41 -6.82
CA LYS A 49 14.01 -14.57 -6.80
C LYS A 49 13.77 -13.17 -6.25
N LYS A 50 12.51 -12.75 -6.09
CA LYS A 50 12.13 -11.44 -5.57
C LYS A 50 11.72 -11.54 -4.10
N THR A 51 11.85 -10.45 -3.37
CA THR A 51 11.35 -10.40 -1.99
C THR A 51 9.82 -10.37 -1.99
N LEU A 52 9.18 -11.03 -1.03
CA LEU A 52 7.71 -11.02 -0.91
C LEU A 52 7.11 -9.60 -0.90
N PRO A 53 7.69 -8.61 -0.21
CA PRO A 53 7.16 -7.24 -0.25
C PRO A 53 7.33 -6.55 -1.61
N TYR A 54 8.27 -7.01 -2.43
CA TYR A 54 8.42 -6.47 -3.79
C TYR A 54 7.33 -6.99 -4.74
N VAL A 55 6.83 -8.21 -4.51
CA VAL A 55 5.80 -8.85 -5.33
C VAL A 55 4.39 -8.47 -4.85
N GLY A 56 4.18 -8.46 -3.53
CA GLY A 56 2.86 -8.26 -2.92
C GLY A 56 2.68 -6.94 -2.17
N GLY A 57 3.72 -6.10 -2.10
CA GLY A 57 3.72 -4.90 -1.27
C GLY A 57 3.82 -5.19 0.23
N TYR A 58 3.67 -4.13 1.04
CA TYR A 58 3.56 -4.22 2.49
C TYR A 58 2.11 -4.00 2.94
N GLY A 59 1.80 -4.46 4.14
CA GLY A 59 0.57 -4.11 4.84
C GLY A 59 0.45 -2.59 5.00
N SER A 60 -0.46 -1.91 4.30
CA SER A 60 -0.70 -0.46 4.46
C SER A 60 -2.07 -0.16 5.12
N ALA A 61 -2.36 1.11 5.41
CA ALA A 61 -3.51 1.57 6.21
C ALA A 61 -3.62 0.90 7.58
N THR A 62 -2.51 0.97 8.33
CA THR A 62 -2.51 0.85 9.79
C THR A 62 -3.13 2.10 10.41
N THR A 63 -3.75 1.93 11.58
CA THR A 63 -4.60 2.95 12.21
C THR A 63 -3.86 4.28 12.38
N CYS A 64 -4.53 5.36 12.03
CA CYS A 64 -4.19 6.72 12.38
C CYS A 64 -5.45 7.40 12.90
N VAL A 65 -5.40 7.99 14.09
CA VAL A 65 -6.56 8.62 14.71
C VAL A 65 -6.35 10.12 14.71
N GLU A 66 -7.33 10.85 14.20
CA GLU A 66 -7.41 12.29 14.31
C GLU A 66 -8.49 12.66 15.31
N VAL A 67 -8.14 13.51 16.27
CA VAL A 67 -9.08 14.15 17.20
C VAL A 67 -9.11 15.63 16.91
N THR A 68 -10.28 16.14 16.55
CA THR A 68 -10.48 17.56 16.24
C THR A 68 -11.34 18.22 17.31
N ASP A 69 -10.89 19.36 17.83
CA ASP A 69 -11.69 20.23 18.69
C ASP A 69 -11.43 21.70 18.36
N HIS A 70 -12.51 22.44 18.02
CA HIS A 70 -12.42 23.82 17.56
C HIS A 70 -11.42 23.98 16.38
N ASN A 71 -10.35 24.76 16.55
CA ASN A 71 -9.30 24.98 15.55
C ASN A 71 -8.03 24.14 15.84
N GLN A 72 -8.16 23.08 16.64
CA GLN A 72 -7.04 22.22 17.02
C GLN A 72 -7.27 20.80 16.50
N SER A 73 -6.22 20.19 15.95
CA SER A 73 -6.19 18.79 15.56
C SER A 73 -5.03 18.09 16.26
N LEU A 74 -5.30 16.91 16.81
CA LEU A 74 -4.34 16.03 17.45
C LEU A 74 -4.34 14.69 16.71
N ILE A 75 -3.15 14.27 16.26
CA ILE A 75 -2.96 12.96 15.62
C ILE A 75 -2.40 11.98 16.65
N ILE A 76 -3.02 10.80 16.75
CA ILE A 76 -2.64 9.72 17.66
C ILE A 76 -2.38 8.47 16.82
N ASP A 77 -1.17 7.91 16.99
CA ASP A 77 -0.61 6.79 16.22
C ASP A 77 -0.50 7.10 14.72
N MET A 78 0.69 7.50 14.27
CA MET A 78 0.94 7.84 12.86
C MET A 78 1.19 6.59 12.00
N GLY A 79 0.26 5.64 12.05
CA GLY A 79 0.26 4.50 11.13
C GLY A 79 0.17 4.94 9.66
N SER A 80 0.34 4.02 8.73
CA SER A 80 0.24 4.26 7.29
C SER A 80 -1.10 4.84 6.82
N GLY A 81 -2.16 4.79 7.65
CA GLY A 81 -3.40 5.54 7.47
C GLY A 81 -3.22 7.07 7.45
N VAL A 82 -2.11 7.61 7.97
CA VAL A 82 -1.78 9.05 7.94
C VAL A 82 -1.70 9.60 6.50
N LYS A 83 -1.41 8.76 5.51
CA LYS A 83 -1.42 9.19 4.10
C LYS A 83 -2.81 9.64 3.65
N ASN A 84 -3.87 8.96 4.10
CA ASN A 84 -5.25 9.32 3.77
C ASN A 84 -5.66 10.62 4.47
N LEU A 85 -5.21 10.83 5.71
CA LEU A 85 -5.40 12.11 6.40
C LEU A 85 -4.73 13.25 5.62
N ASN A 86 -3.47 13.08 5.19
CA ASN A 86 -2.78 14.08 4.36
C ASN A 86 -3.57 14.41 3.08
N ASP A 87 -4.10 13.40 2.39
CA ASP A 87 -4.84 13.60 1.15
C ASP A 87 -6.17 14.35 1.37
N GLN A 88 -6.76 14.28 2.57
CA GLN A 88 -7.96 15.03 2.93
C GLN A 88 -7.67 16.48 3.38
N LEU A 89 -6.43 16.78 3.80
CA LEU A 89 -6.01 18.10 4.25
C LEU A 89 -5.45 18.99 3.13
N GLN A 90 -5.24 18.44 1.93
CA GLN A 90 -4.84 19.19 0.73
C GLN A 90 -6.07 19.77 0.01
#